data_AF-A0A961JCW7-F1
#
_entry.id   AF-A0A961JCW7-F1
#
_cell.length_a   1.000
_cell.length_b   1.000
_cell.length_c   1.000
_cell.angle_alpha   90.00
_cell.angle_beta   90.00
_cell.angle_gamma   90.00
#
_symmetry.space_group_name_H-M   'P 1'
#
loop_
_entity.id
_entity.type
_entity.pdbx_description
1 polymer ?
#
loop_
_entity_poly.entity_id
_entity_poly.type
_entity_poly.pdbx_seq_one_letter_code
_entity_poly.pdbx_strand_id
1 'polypeptide(L)' 'MKDRTIKVQSQCGALWFAGWLFTLGFLKLGFWKGVIALIVWPYYIGIWAAALGG' A
#
# COMPACT_ATOMS: atom_id res chain seq x y z
N MET A 1 -34.08 -3.09 13.16
CA MET A 1 -33.10 -3.57 12.17
C MET A 1 -31.90 -2.63 12.26
N LYS A 2 -30.71 -3.09 12.68
CA LYS A 2 -29.53 -2.21 12.85
C LYS A 2 -28.94 -1.95 11.46
N ASP A 3 -29.11 -0.73 10.97
CA ASP A 3 -28.57 -0.29 9.68
C ASP A 3 -27.04 -0.31 9.74
N ARG A 4 -26.43 -1.34 9.14
CA ARG A 4 -24.97 -1.45 9.06
C ARG A 4 -24.48 -0.66 7.86
N THR A 5 -24.54 0.66 7.96
CA THR A 5 -23.87 1.54 7.00
C THR A 5 -22.36 1.29 7.10
N ILE A 6 -21.81 0.58 6.10
CA ILE A 6 -20.37 0.38 5.95
C ILE A 6 -19.82 1.71 5.42
N LYS A 7 -19.22 2.52 6.29
CA LYS A 7 -18.47 3.70 5.86
C LYS A 7 -17.19 3.22 5.20
N VAL A 8 -17.19 3.13 3.87
CA VAL A 8 -15.98 2.87 3.10
C VAL A 8 -15.02 4.05 3.31
N GLN A 9 -14.02 3.85 4.16
CA GLN A 9 -12.94 4.81 4.36
C GLN A 9 -11.94 4.66 3.22
N SER A 10 -12.30 5.18 2.04
CA SER A 10 -11.42 5.23 0.85
C SER A 10 -10.10 5.98 1.10
N GLN A 11 -9.99 6.69 2.22
CA GLN A 11 -8.80 7.42 2.65
C GLN A 11 -7.58 6.50 2.79
N CYS A 12 -7.77 5.26 3.28
CA CYS A 12 -6.66 4.30 3.40
C CYS A 12 -6.17 3.84 2.02
N GLY A 13 -7.09 3.59 1.08
CA GLY A 13 -6.76 3.23 -0.30
C GLY A 13 -6.11 4.39 -1.08
N ALA A 14 -6.57 5.62 -0.87
CA ALA A 14 -5.97 6.80 -1.48
C ALA A 14 -4.56 7.07 -0.96
N LEU A 15 -4.33 6.93 0.35
CA LEU A 15 -3.01 7.05 0.95
C LEU A 15 -2.07 5.95 0.44
N TRP A 16 -2.59 4.73 0.29
CA TRP A 16 -1.87 3.60 -0.27
C TRP A 16 -1.44 3.83 -1.72
N PHE A 17 -2.37 4.30 -2.56
CA PHE A 17 -2.11 4.60 -3.96
C PHE A 17 -1.14 5.79 -4.12
N ALA A 18 -1.27 6.82 -3.30
CA ALA A 18 -0.32 7.94 -3.26
C ALA A 18 1.07 7.48 -2.84
N GLY A 19 1.15 6.55 -1.87
CA GLY A 19 2.38 5.85 -1.53
C GLY A 19 3.01 5.20 -2.76
N TRP A 20 2.26 4.35 -3.47
CA TRP A 20 2.75 3.64 -4.66
C TRP A 20 3.36 4.59 -5.71
N LEU A 21 2.68 5.69 -6.03
CA LEU A 21 3.18 6.72 -6.94
C LEU A 21 4.44 7.41 -6.42
N PHE A 22 4.50 7.67 -5.11
CA PHE A 22 5.68 8.27 -4.48
C PHE A 22 6.92 7.38 -4.62
N THR A 23 6.84 6.08 -4.35
CA THR A 23 8.03 5.19 -4.48
C THR A 23 8.44 5.00 -5.93
N LEU A 24 7.49 4.93 -6.86
CA LEU A 24 7.81 4.89 -8.29
C LEU A 24 8.57 6.16 -8.73
N GLY A 25 8.14 7.34 -8.28
CA GLY A 25 8.82 8.60 -8.55
C GLY A 25 10.16 8.77 -7.82
N PHE A 26 10.26 8.28 -6.58
CA PHE A 26 11.47 8.39 -5.74
C PHE A 26 12.60 7.49 -6.23
N LEU A 27 12.30 6.24 -6.62
CA LEU A 27 13.35 5.31 -7.04
C LEU A 27 13.96 5.71 -8.38
N LYS A 28 13.18 6.23 -9.35
CA LYS A 28 13.69 6.53 -10.72
C LYS A 28 14.49 5.36 -11.32
N LEU A 29 14.20 4.13 -10.88
CA LEU A 29 14.83 2.90 -11.33
C LEU A 29 14.14 2.50 -12.63
N GLY A 30 14.91 2.04 -13.64
CA GLY A 30 14.37 1.65 -14.94
C GLY A 30 13.15 0.73 -14.85
N PHE A 31 12.24 0.82 -15.83
CA PHE A 31 10.88 0.25 -15.85
C PHE A 31 10.69 -1.05 -15.04
N TRP A 32 11.50 -2.07 -15.31
CA TRP A 32 11.42 -3.38 -14.64
C TRP A 32 11.72 -3.38 -13.14
N LYS A 33 12.67 -2.56 -12.70
CA LYS A 33 13.00 -2.41 -11.28
C LYS A 33 11.89 -1.67 -10.52
N GLY A 34 11.21 -0.72 -11.17
CA GLY A 34 10.02 -0.06 -10.61
C GLY A 34 8.86 -1.04 -10.38
N VAL A 35 8.60 -1.94 -11.33
CA VAL A 35 7.56 -2.98 -11.21
C VAL A 35 7.84 -3.94 -10.05
N ILE A 36 9.09 -4.39 -9.90
CA ILE A 36 9.47 -5.28 -8.79
C ILE A 36 9.35 -4.55 -7.45
N ALA A 37 9.79 -3.30 -7.35
CA ALA A 37 9.66 -2.50 -6.14
C ALA A 37 8.18 -2.30 -5.72
N LEU A 38 7.29 -2.13 -6.70
CA LEU A 38 5.85 -2.00 -6.50
C LEU A 38 5.23 -3.25 -5.84
N ILE A 39 5.68 -4.44 -6.23
CA ILE A 39 5.21 -5.73 -5.68
C ILE A 39 5.88 -6.05 -4.34
N VAL A 40 7.16 -5.71 -4.20
CA VAL A 40 7.94 -5.98 -2.98
C VAL A 40 7.50 -5.09 -1.81
N TRP A 41 7.03 -3.88 -2.08
CA TRP A 41 6.56 -2.96 -1.06
C TRP A 41 5.38 -3.46 -0.21
N PRO A 42 4.20 -3.85 -0.75
CA PRO A 42 3.10 -4.41 0.04
C PRO A 42 3.54 -5.60 0.89
N TYR A 43 4.45 -6.42 0.37
CA TYR A 43 4.99 -7.59 1.07
C TYR A 43 5.74 -7.19 2.34
N TYR A 44 6.63 -6.19 2.27
CA TYR A 44 7.33 -5.69 3.46
C TYR A 44 6.40 -5.04 4.47
N ILE A 45 5.37 -4.31 4.04
CA ILE A 45 4.36 -3.75 4.96
C ILE A 45 3.57 -4.86 5.63
N GLY A 46 3.22 -5.93 4.91
CA GLY A 46 2.57 -7.11 5.47
C GLY A 46 3.41 -7.81 6.53
N ILE A 47 4.72 -7.95 6.28
CA ILE A 47 5.67 -8.47 7.29
C ILE A 47 5.72 -7.58 8.52
N TRP A 48 5.80 -6.26 8.32
CA TRP A 48 5.86 -5.30 9.43
C TRP A 48 4.56 -5.30 10.25
N ALA A 49 3.41 -5.36 9.57
CA ALA A 49 2.10 -5.46 10.21
C ALA A 49 1.90 -6.80 10.94
N ALA A 50 2.41 -7.90 10.38
CA ALA A 50 2.41 -9.21 11.05
C ALA A 50 3.33 -9.23 12.27
N ALA A 51 4.50 -8.60 12.18
CA ALA A 51 5.45 -8.48 13.28
C ALA A 51 4.93 -7.60 14.43
N LEU A 52 4.05 -6.62 14.14
CA LEU A 52 3.38 -5.81 15.16
C LEU A 52 2.25 -6.55 15.91
N GLY A 53 1.77 -7.67 15.36
CA GLY A 53 0.66 -8.44 15.94
C GLY A 53 1.07 -9.70 16.70
N GLY A 54 2.38 -9.99 16.82
CA GLY A 54 2.95 -11.16 17.49
C GLY A 54 3.58 -10.84 18.84
#